data_AF-A0A936IYS7-F1
#
_entry.id   AF-A0A936IYS7-F1
#
_cell.length_a   1.000
_cell.length_b   1.000
_cell.length_c   1.000
_cell.angle_alpha   90.00
_cell.angle_beta   90.00
_cell.angle_gamma   90.00
#
_symmetry.space_group_name_H-M   'P 1'
#
loop_
_entity.id
_entity.type
_entity.pdbx_description
1 polymer ?
#
loop_
_entity_poly.entity_id
_entity_poly.type
_entity_poly.pdbx_seq_one_letter_code
_entity_poly.pdbx_strand_id
1 'polypeptide(L)' 'MKLTEFIREKDVLEQWPMSKATLIRARKKGLPFVRLGAYVCYRPEDLEAHFCNPRSWKSEPAESKEGKQDDQK' A
#
# COMPACT_ATOMS: atom_id res chain seq x y z
N MET A 1 7.98 14.07 10.38
CA MET A 1 7.08 12.98 9.92
C MET A 1 5.85 13.00 10.83
N LYS A 2 4.66 13.32 10.30
CA LYS A 2 3.45 13.34 11.12
C LYS A 2 2.85 11.94 11.09
N LEU A 3 2.68 11.31 12.26
CA LEU A 3 2.09 9.96 12.37
C LEU A 3 0.65 9.85 11.82
N THR A 4 0.02 10.97 11.49
CA THR A 4 -1.31 11.06 10.84
C THR A 4 -1.30 10.69 9.35
N GLU A 5 -0.14 10.52 8.74
CA GLU A 5 -0.03 10.28 7.28
C GLU A 5 -0.20 8.80 6.89
N PHE A 6 -0.25 7.88 7.87
CA PHE A 6 -0.30 6.45 7.63
C PHE A 6 -1.42 5.79 8.42
N ILE A 7 -2.08 4.83 7.80
CA ILE A 7 -3.18 4.07 8.36
C ILE A 7 -2.76 2.59 8.48
N ARG A 8 -3.03 1.94 9.62
CA ARG A 8 -2.57 0.57 9.84
C ARG A 8 -3.44 -0.44 9.10
N GLU A 9 -2.88 -1.59 8.78
CA GLU A 9 -3.60 -2.71 8.14
C GLU A 9 -4.93 -3.03 8.82
N LYS A 10 -4.98 -3.01 10.16
CA LYS A 10 -6.23 -3.26 10.89
C LYS A 10 -7.28 -2.19 10.58
N ASP A 11 -6.88 -0.92 10.69
CA ASP A 11 -7.77 0.23 10.47
C ASP A 11 -8.24 0.29 9.00
N VAL A 12 -7.37 -0.07 8.03
CA VAL A 12 -7.73 -0.25 6.61
C VAL A 12 -8.89 -1.24 6.43
N LEU A 13 -8.80 -2.39 7.09
CA LEU A 13 -9.81 -3.46 6.98
C LEU A 13 -11.12 -3.11 7.71
N GLU A 14 -11.06 -2.20 8.68
CA GLU A 14 -12.25 -1.66 9.36
C GLU A 14 -12.92 -0.56 8.54
N GLN A 15 -12.15 0.32 7.87
CA GLN A 15 -12.69 1.43 7.07
C GLN A 15 -13.15 1.02 5.67
N TRP A 16 -12.42 0.14 5.00
CA TRP A 16 -12.86 -0.44 3.74
C TRP A 16 -13.35 -1.87 3.99
N PRO A 17 -14.62 -2.18 3.70
CA PRO A 17 -15.21 -3.51 3.89
C PRO A 17 -14.64 -4.50 2.85
N MET A 18 -13.35 -4.80 2.95
CA MET A 18 -12.63 -5.73 2.12
C MET A 18 -11.94 -6.79 2.95
N SER A 19 -11.77 -7.97 2.36
CA SER A 19 -11.09 -9.06 3.04
C SER A 19 -9.59 -8.81 3.17
N LYS A 20 -8.97 -9.35 4.23
CA LYS A 20 -7.50 -9.36 4.36
C LYS A 20 -6.81 -9.99 3.13
N ALA A 21 -7.44 -10.99 2.53
CA ALA A 21 -6.96 -11.61 1.30
C ALA A 21 -6.90 -10.62 0.13
N THR A 22 -7.89 -9.72 0.00
CA THR A 22 -7.89 -8.65 -0.99
C THR A 22 -6.69 -7.73 -0.81
N LEU A 23 -6.41 -7.31 0.43
CA LEU A 23 -5.27 -6.45 0.73
C LEU A 23 -3.92 -7.15 0.50
N ILE A 24 -3.82 -8.45 0.79
CA ILE A 24 -2.64 -9.26 0.43
C ILE A 24 -2.47 -9.33 -1.08
N ARG A 25 -3.54 -9.51 -1.85
CA ARG A 25 -3.49 -9.50 -3.33
C ARG A 25 -3.08 -8.13 -3.85
N ALA A 26 -3.58 -7.03 -3.28
CA ALA A 26 -3.17 -5.68 -3.64
C ALA A 26 -1.68 -5.46 -3.41
N ARG A 27 -1.14 -5.91 -2.26
CA ARG A 27 0.32 -5.91 -2.02
C ARG A 27 1.09 -6.70 -3.07
N LYS A 28 0.63 -7.89 -3.43
CA LYS A 28 1.25 -8.71 -4.50
C LYS A 28 1.18 -8.03 -5.87
N LYS A 29 0.19 -7.17 -6.10
CA LYS A 29 0.03 -6.37 -7.32
C LYS A 29 0.82 -5.06 -7.29
N GLY A 30 1.52 -4.73 -6.20
CA GLY A 30 2.35 -3.54 -6.11
C GLY A 30 1.79 -2.41 -5.23
N LEU A 31 0.78 -2.65 -4.39
CA LEU A 31 0.32 -1.66 -3.42
C LEU A 31 1.48 -1.26 -2.46
N PRO A 32 1.87 0.02 -2.42
CA PRO A 32 2.91 0.48 -1.51
C PRO A 32 2.49 0.32 -0.04
N PHE A 33 3.40 -0.15 0.79
CA PHE A 33 3.21 -0.24 2.24
C PHE A 33 4.49 0.10 2.98
N VAL A 34 4.35 0.59 4.20
CA VAL A 34 5.44 0.95 5.09
C VAL A 34 5.34 0.10 6.35
N ARG A 35 6.46 -0.40 6.86
CA ARG A 35 6.51 -1.08 8.16
C ARG A 35 6.92 -0.08 9.23
N LEU A 36 6.03 0.17 10.18
CA LEU A 36 6.31 0.97 11.37
C LEU A 36 6.40 0.02 12.57
N GLY A 37 7.62 -0.45 12.85
CA GLY A 37 7.87 -1.48 13.86
C GLY A 37 7.19 -2.80 13.50
N ALA A 38 6.29 -3.26 14.37
CA ALA A 38 5.53 -4.50 14.17
C ALA A 38 4.32 -4.33 13.23
N TYR A 39 3.95 -3.10 12.87
CA TYR A 39 2.75 -2.80 12.11
C TYR A 39 3.03 -2.59 10.63
N VAL A 40 2.13 -3.10 9.79
CA VAL A 40 2.06 -2.74 8.37
C VAL A 40 1.10 -1.56 8.25
N CYS A 41 1.57 -0.48 7.65
CA CYS A 41 0.83 0.74 7.44
C CYS A 41 0.83 1.13 5.96
N TYR A 42 -0.17 1.90 5.57
CA TYR A 42 -0.41 2.32 4.20
C TYR A 42 -0.69 3.82 4.19
N ARG A 43 -0.35 4.50 3.10
CA ARG A 43 -0.83 5.87 2.89
C ARG A 43 -2.27 5.82 2.38
N PRO A 44 -3.18 6.65 2.92
CA PRO A 44 -4.55 6.74 2.43
C PRO A 44 -4.62 7.00 0.92
N GLU A 45 -3.74 7.87 0.41
CA GLU A 45 -3.62 8.22 -1.02
C GLU A 45 -3.34 6.99 -1.91
N ASP A 46 -2.38 6.14 -1.51
CA ASP A 46 -2.01 4.92 -2.24
C ASP A 46 -3.17 3.91 -2.25
N LEU A 47 -3.90 3.82 -1.14
CA LEU A 47 -5.06 2.95 -1.01
C LEU A 47 -6.24 3.45 -1.86
N GLU A 48 -6.56 4.74 -1.82
CA GLU A 48 -7.60 5.33 -2.66
C GLU A 48 -7.28 5.19 -4.15
N ALA A 49 -6.03 5.45 -4.55
CA ALA A 49 -5.60 5.26 -5.94
C ALA A 49 -5.80 3.81 -6.41
N HIS A 50 -5.54 2.84 -5.54
CA HIS A 50 -5.67 1.41 -5.87
C HIS A 50 -7.11 0.90 -5.80
N PHE A 51 -7.93 1.35 -4.85
CA PHE A 51 -9.27 0.79 -4.60
C PHE A 51 -10.43 1.67 -5.10
N CYS A 52 -10.31 3.00 -5.06
CA CYS A 52 -11.37 3.92 -5.49
C CYS A 52 -11.33 4.23 -6.99
N ASN A 53 -10.21 4.01 -7.68
CA ASN A 53 -10.12 4.31 -9.10
C ASN A 53 -10.55 3.10 -9.95
N PRO A 54 -11.71 3.13 -10.65
CA PRO A 54 -12.23 1.99 -11.41
C PRO A 54 -11.32 1.56 -12.58
N ARG A 55 -10.33 2.39 -12.95
CA ARG A 55 -9.32 2.07 -13.98
C ARG A 55 -8.04 1.40 -13.45
N SER A 56 -7.72 1.49 -12.16
CA SER A 56 -6.41 1.04 -11.65
C SER A 56 -6.29 -0.48 -11.45
N TRP A 57 -7.42 -1.20 -11.34
CA TRP A 57 -7.42 -2.67 -11.39
C TRP A 57 -7.01 -3.25 -12.76
N LYS A 58 -7.15 -2.47 -13.85
CA LYS A 58 -6.87 -2.89 -15.23
C LYS A 58 -5.48 -2.48 -15.76
N SER A 59 -4.67 -1.77 -14.98
CA SER A 59 -3.32 -1.41 -15.41
C SER A 59 -2.34 -2.52 -15.03
N GLU A 60 -2.05 -3.37 -16.01
CA GLU A 60 -0.79 -4.04 -16.39
C GLU A 60 0.36 -4.28 -15.36
N PRO A 61 1.21 -5.30 -15.61
CA PRO A 61 2.01 -5.97 -14.59
C PRO A 61 3.06 -5.04 -13.97
N ALA A 62 3.42 -5.36 -12.73
CA ALA A 62 4.50 -4.77 -11.97
C ALA A 62 5.77 -4.67 -12.82
N GLU A 63 6.02 -3.49 -13.40
CA GLU A 63 7.34 -3.12 -13.84
C GLU A 63 8.13 -2.81 -12.58
N SER A 64 9.03 -3.73 -12.25
CA SER A 64 10.03 -3.64 -11.20
C SER A 64 10.73 -2.28 -11.25
N LYS A 65 10.33 -1.33 -10.41
CA LYS A 65 11.21 -0.24 -10.00
C LYS A 65 12.01 -0.68 -8.79
N GLU A 66 13.05 -1.43 -9.12
CA GLU A 66 14.34 -1.41 -8.45
C GLU A 66 14.77 0.07 -8.32
N GLY A 67 14.48 0.66 -7.17
CA GLY A 67 14.84 2.03 -6.82
C GLY A 67 15.90 2.00 -5.72
N LYS A 68 17.16 2.07 -6.14
CA LYS A 68 18.35 2.29 -5.32
C LYS A 68 18.11 3.30 -4.19
N GLN A 69 18.50 2.94 -2.97
CA GLN A 69 19.09 3.89 -2.04
C GLN A 69 20.58 3.59 -1.97
N ASP A 70 21.35 4.49 -2.59
CA ASP A 70 22.77 4.72 -2.31
C ASP A 70 22.96 4.93 -0.81
N ASP A 71 23.92 4.24 -0.20
CA ASP A 71 24.57 4.71 1.02
C ASP A 71 26.09 4.70 0.79
N GLN A 72 26.63 5.92 0.83
CA GLN A 72 28.04 6.25 0.74
C GLN A 72 28.83 5.64 1.90
N LYS A 73 29.91 4.91 1.61
CA LYS A 73 31.24 5.24 2.18
C LYS A 73 32.38 4.53 1.44
#